data_AF-W7MS44-F1
#
_entry.id   AF-W7MS44-F1
#
_cell.length_a   1.000
_cell.length_b   1.000
_cell.length_c   1.000
_cell.angle_alpha   90.00
_cell.angle_beta   90.00
_cell.angle_gamma   90.00
#
_symmetry.space_group_name_H-M   'P 1'
#
loop_
_entity.id
_entity.type
_entity.pdbx_description
1 polymer ?
#
loop_
_entity_poly.entity_id
_entity_poly.type
_entity_poly.pdbx_seq_one_letter_code
_entity_poly.pdbx_strand_id
1 'polypeptide(L)'
;MHRPDLLAFLLPLLAAPVFAGETLDCGKIRADGHTFDLSKLGGPHAVLTTRFKPSPPEHYNTTYTLDICKPLKKKGGKKDEECPNGTRVCGITHLLKPGEKEEKDEITNIIAIAGNLENVGGSRFDATPTRLKTSDSTSDKDKEGVRLVLTGGRDPLKKGDIKQVEQKAIIEFLCDP
;
A
#
# COMPACT_ATOMS: atom_id res chain seq x y z
N MET A 1 68.84 -15.76 0.58
CA MET A 1 67.83 -16.49 -0.21
C MET A 1 66.49 -16.37 0.50
N HIS A 2 65.60 -15.50 0.01
CA HIS A 2 64.26 -15.29 0.57
C HIS A 2 63.26 -16.18 -0.18
N ARG A 3 62.44 -16.92 0.57
CA ARG A 3 61.26 -17.64 0.07
C ARG A 3 60.06 -16.72 0.23
N PRO A 4 59.26 -16.43 -0.81
CA PRO A 4 58.03 -15.66 -0.65
C PRO A 4 56.88 -16.60 -0.29
N ASP A 5 56.19 -16.29 0.80
CA ASP A 5 54.92 -16.92 1.16
C ASP A 5 53.81 -16.41 0.23
N LEU A 6 53.20 -17.33 -0.51
CA LEU A 6 52.02 -17.10 -1.34
C LEU A 6 50.78 -17.04 -0.43
N LEU A 7 50.39 -15.82 -0.04
CA LEU A 7 49.10 -15.56 0.58
C LEU A 7 48.00 -15.57 -0.49
N ALA A 8 47.28 -16.70 -0.57
CA ALA A 8 46.05 -16.83 -1.33
C ALA A 8 44.92 -16.06 -0.64
N PHE A 9 44.63 -14.85 -1.13
CA PHE A 9 43.43 -14.10 -0.75
C PHE A 9 42.18 -14.73 -1.39
N LEU A 10 41.46 -15.55 -0.63
CA LEU A 10 40.08 -15.94 -0.94
C LEU A 10 39.15 -14.76 -0.64
N LEU A 11 38.73 -14.03 -1.68
CA LEU A 11 37.64 -13.06 -1.58
C LEU A 11 36.30 -13.82 -1.42
N PRO A 12 35.54 -13.63 -0.32
CA PRO A 12 34.18 -14.12 -0.25
C PRO A 12 33.31 -13.21 -1.13
N LEU A 13 32.75 -13.79 -2.21
CA LEU A 13 31.76 -13.14 -3.04
C LEU A 13 30.48 -12.97 -2.20
N LEU A 14 30.31 -11.83 -1.54
CA LEU A 14 29.06 -11.42 -0.93
C LEU A 14 28.01 -11.28 -2.05
N ALA A 15 27.20 -12.32 -2.23
CA ALA A 15 25.96 -12.22 -2.99
C ALA A 15 25.05 -11.25 -2.23
N ALA A 16 25.12 -9.97 -2.58
CA ALA A 16 24.13 -9.01 -2.12
C ALA A 16 22.77 -9.44 -2.68
N PRO A 17 21.73 -9.63 -1.85
CA PRO A 17 20.39 -9.78 -2.36
C PRO A 17 20.06 -8.53 -3.17
N VAL A 18 19.91 -8.70 -4.49
CA VAL A 18 19.37 -7.68 -5.37
C VAL A 18 17.91 -7.52 -4.98
N PHE A 19 17.63 -6.64 -4.02
CA PHE A 19 16.28 -6.18 -3.79
C PHE A 19 15.92 -5.26 -4.95
N ALA A 20 15.54 -5.86 -6.08
CA ALA A 20 14.82 -5.18 -7.13
C ALA A 20 13.62 -4.51 -6.46
N GLY A 21 13.49 -3.21 -6.64
CA GLY A 21 12.27 -2.52 -6.24
C GLY A 21 11.29 -2.90 -7.29
N GLU A 22 10.71 -4.09 -7.15
CA GLU A 22 9.85 -4.64 -8.16
C GLU A 22 8.65 -3.71 -8.24
N THR A 23 8.65 -2.89 -9.27
CA THR A 23 7.42 -2.38 -9.82
C THR A 23 6.54 -3.60 -10.05
N LEU A 24 5.49 -3.75 -9.25
CA LEU A 24 4.53 -4.84 -9.41
C LEU A 24 4.07 -4.86 -10.88
N ASP A 25 4.51 -5.88 -11.63
CA ASP A 25 4.09 -6.08 -13.01
C ASP A 25 2.69 -6.68 -12.99
N CYS A 26 1.69 -5.79 -13.08
CA CYS A 26 0.29 -6.22 -13.12
C CYS A 26 -0.02 -7.20 -14.24
N GLY A 27 0.75 -7.25 -15.32
CA GLY A 27 0.52 -8.22 -16.40
C GLY A 27 1.00 -9.63 -16.07
N LYS A 28 1.81 -9.79 -15.01
CA LYS A 28 2.51 -11.05 -14.68
C LYS A 28 2.64 -11.24 -13.17
N ILE A 29 1.53 -11.11 -12.44
CA ILE A 29 1.52 -11.39 -11.00
C ILE A 29 1.59 -12.90 -10.81
N ARG A 30 2.63 -13.38 -10.11
CA ARG A 30 2.85 -14.81 -9.90
C ARG A 30 2.49 -15.24 -8.48
N ALA A 31 1.69 -16.28 -8.34
CA ALA A 31 1.40 -16.92 -7.06
C ALA A 31 1.23 -18.43 -7.26
N ASP A 32 1.97 -19.24 -6.49
CA ASP A 32 1.95 -20.71 -6.50
C ASP A 32 1.95 -21.31 -7.93
N GLY A 33 2.90 -20.88 -8.76
CA GLY A 33 3.05 -21.35 -10.14
C GLY A 33 2.02 -20.84 -11.14
N HIS A 34 1.04 -20.04 -10.71
CA HIS A 34 0.03 -19.42 -11.58
C HIS A 34 0.43 -17.98 -11.90
N THR A 35 0.03 -17.51 -13.08
CA THR A 35 0.22 -16.11 -13.50
C THR A 35 -1.15 -15.45 -13.67
N PHE A 36 -1.33 -14.31 -13.03
CA PHE A 36 -2.52 -13.47 -13.10
C PHE A 36 -2.18 -12.17 -13.85
N ASP A 37 -3.06 -11.78 -14.77
CA ASP A 37 -3.00 -10.49 -15.46
C ASP A 37 -4.08 -9.56 -14.88
N LEU A 38 -3.66 -8.63 -14.04
CA LEU A 38 -4.49 -7.56 -13.47
C LEU A 38 -4.31 -6.23 -14.20
N SER A 39 -3.63 -6.18 -15.35
CA SER A 39 -3.36 -4.94 -16.09
C SER A 39 -4.63 -4.18 -16.47
N LYS A 40 -5.71 -4.92 -16.78
CA LYS A 40 -7.04 -4.36 -17.08
C LYS A 40 -7.73 -3.73 -15.88
N LEU A 41 -7.31 -4.07 -14.67
CA LEU A 41 -7.78 -3.45 -13.43
C LEU A 41 -6.91 -2.25 -13.01
N GLY A 42 -5.90 -1.88 -13.81
CA GLY A 42 -5.09 -0.71 -13.56
C GLY A 42 -5.90 0.59 -13.58
N GLY A 43 -5.39 1.59 -12.86
CA GLY A 43 -6.06 2.88 -12.68
C GLY A 43 -6.69 3.03 -11.30
N PRO A 44 -7.11 4.26 -10.94
CA PRO A 44 -7.69 4.52 -9.62
C PRO A 44 -9.08 3.90 -9.45
N HIS A 45 -9.24 3.07 -8.42
CA HIS A 45 -10.52 2.58 -7.93
C HIS A 45 -10.75 3.12 -6.53
N ALA A 46 -11.99 3.48 -6.20
CA ALA A 46 -12.32 4.08 -4.91
C ALA A 46 -13.49 3.38 -4.24
N VAL A 47 -13.41 3.26 -2.92
CA VAL A 47 -14.52 2.80 -2.07
C VAL A 47 -14.71 3.79 -0.92
N LEU A 48 -15.97 4.13 -0.64
CA LEU A 48 -16.36 5.00 0.45
C LEU A 48 -16.86 4.15 1.62
N THR A 49 -16.40 4.47 2.82
CA THR A 49 -16.95 3.94 4.07
C THR A 49 -17.37 5.08 4.98
N THR A 50 -18.49 4.92 5.67
CA THR A 50 -18.99 5.90 6.62
C THR A 50 -18.95 5.33 8.03
N ARG A 51 -18.43 6.12 8.97
CA ARG A 51 -18.51 5.86 10.41
C ARG A 51 -19.35 6.95 11.05
N PHE A 52 -20.44 6.57 11.71
CA PHE A 52 -21.29 7.49 12.44
C PHE A 52 -20.88 7.52 13.92
N LYS A 53 -20.67 8.71 14.47
CA LYS A 53 -20.56 8.94 15.92
C LYS A 53 -21.84 9.65 16.37
N PRO A 54 -22.58 9.14 17.37
CA PRO A 54 -23.88 9.71 17.74
C PRO A 54 -23.80 10.91 18.70
N SER A 55 -22.66 11.19 19.34
CA SER A 55 -22.54 12.23 20.37
C SER A 55 -21.19 12.95 20.32
N PRO A 56 -21.10 14.16 19.73
CA PRO A 56 -22.13 14.80 18.89
C PRO A 56 -22.38 13.98 17.60
N PRO A 57 -23.54 14.14 16.93
CA PRO A 57 -23.79 13.50 15.63
C PRO A 57 -22.74 13.94 14.60
N GLU A 58 -21.92 13.00 14.14
CA GLU A 58 -20.83 13.24 13.19
C GLU A 58 -20.71 12.06 12.24
N HIS A 59 -20.49 12.34 10.96
CA HIS A 59 -20.17 11.33 9.96
C HIS A 59 -18.72 11.48 9.52
N TYR A 60 -17.96 10.38 9.63
CA TYR A 60 -16.59 10.29 9.14
C TYR A 60 -16.61 9.43 7.87
N ASN A 61 -16.49 10.10 6.74
CA ASN A 61 -16.48 9.49 5.41
C ASN A 61 -15.04 9.26 4.99
N THR A 62 -14.59 8.01 5.01
CA THR A 62 -13.27 7.62 4.52
C THR A 62 -13.38 7.08 3.12
N THR A 63 -12.78 7.81 2.16
CA THR A 63 -12.60 7.33 0.79
C THR A 63 -11.23 6.65 0.69
N TYR A 64 -11.23 5.35 0.44
CA TYR A 64 -10.04 4.59 0.09
C TYR A 64 -9.89 4.57 -1.42
N THR A 65 -8.84 5.18 -1.95
CA THR A 65 -8.49 5.12 -3.38
C THR A 65 -7.26 4.26 -3.55
N LEU A 66 -7.27 3.35 -4.52
CA LEU A 66 -6.12 2.51 -4.86
C LEU A 66 -5.90 2.41 -6.37
N ASP A 67 -4.64 2.29 -6.76
CA ASP A 67 -4.21 1.78 -8.07
C ASP A 67 -3.13 0.74 -7.81
N ILE A 68 -3.45 -0.52 -8.10
CA ILE A 68 -2.54 -1.64 -7.85
C ILE A 68 -1.32 -1.60 -8.76
N CYS A 69 -1.42 -1.00 -9.95
CA CYS A 69 -0.38 -1.05 -10.97
C CYS A 69 0.54 0.15 -10.91
N LYS A 70 0.04 1.33 -10.53
CA LYS A 70 0.79 2.59 -10.58
C LYS A 70 0.54 3.44 -9.33
N PRO A 71 1.46 4.33 -8.95
CA PRO A 71 1.16 5.36 -7.96
C PRO A 71 -0.02 6.23 -8.39
N LEU A 72 -0.85 6.60 -7.41
CA LEU A 72 -1.97 7.51 -7.60
C LEU A 72 -1.45 8.87 -8.10
N LYS A 73 -2.11 9.41 -9.12
CA LYS A 73 -1.81 10.76 -9.61
C LYS A 73 -2.37 11.79 -8.64
N LYS A 74 -1.58 12.81 -8.34
CA LYS A 74 -2.05 14.00 -7.64
C LYS A 74 -3.04 14.76 -8.49
N LYS A 75 -4.06 15.34 -7.85
CA LYS A 75 -5.06 16.18 -8.53
C LYS A 75 -4.66 17.66 -8.53
N GLY A 76 -3.55 18.01 -7.88
CA GLY A 76 -3.02 19.37 -7.84
C GLY A 76 -3.60 20.22 -6.71
N GLY A 77 -4.28 19.60 -5.73
CA GLY A 77 -4.71 20.25 -4.50
C GLY A 77 -3.55 20.60 -3.55
N LYS A 78 -3.89 21.10 -2.36
CA LYS A 78 -2.86 21.42 -1.37
C LYS A 78 -2.18 20.14 -0.86
N LYS A 79 -0.95 20.26 -0.37
CA LYS A 79 -0.13 19.10 0.06
C LYS A 79 -0.76 18.31 1.23
N ASP A 80 -1.62 18.96 2.00
CA ASP A 80 -2.34 18.47 3.17
C ASP A 80 -3.78 18.01 2.85
N GLU A 81 -4.17 18.01 1.58
CA GLU A 81 -5.47 17.53 1.10
C GLU A 81 -5.34 16.22 0.28
N GLU A 82 -4.10 15.77 0.00
CA GLU A 82 -3.81 14.59 -0.81
C GLU A 82 -2.71 13.73 -0.16
N CYS A 83 -2.72 12.42 -0.47
CA CYS A 83 -1.60 11.56 -0.13
C CYS A 83 -0.29 12.00 -0.84
N PRO A 84 0.88 11.73 -0.24
CA PRO A 84 2.16 12.06 -0.84
C PRO A 84 2.42 11.32 -2.17
N ASN A 85 3.44 11.77 -2.91
CA ASN A 85 3.87 11.09 -4.12
C ASN A 85 4.36 9.68 -3.79
N GLY A 86 4.07 8.73 -4.68
CA GLY A 86 4.45 7.33 -4.51
C GLY A 86 3.39 6.46 -3.82
N THR A 87 2.34 7.06 -3.25
CA THR A 87 1.20 6.33 -2.69
C THR A 87 0.46 5.55 -3.78
N ARG A 88 0.19 4.28 -3.52
CA ARG A 88 -0.68 3.41 -4.33
C ARG A 88 -2.04 3.17 -3.69
N VAL A 89 -2.11 3.20 -2.35
CA VAL A 89 -3.34 3.07 -1.58
C VAL A 89 -3.43 4.23 -0.58
N CYS A 90 -4.46 5.06 -0.73
CA CYS A 90 -4.67 6.28 0.04
C CYS A 90 -6.04 6.23 0.73
N GLY A 91 -6.10 6.57 2.01
CA GLY A 91 -7.36 6.82 2.72
C GLY A 91 -7.45 8.29 3.10
N ILE A 92 -8.55 8.95 2.71
CA ILE A 92 -8.83 10.35 3.11
C ILE A 92 -10.16 10.35 3.86
N THR A 93 -10.15 10.86 5.09
CA THR A 93 -11.33 10.96 5.95
C THR A 93 -11.84 12.39 6.01
N HIS A 94 -13.09 12.54 5.62
CA HIS A 94 -13.86 13.78 5.70
C HIS A 94 -14.83 13.71 6.89
N LEU A 95 -14.85 14.75 7.71
CA LEU A 95 -15.81 14.93 8.79
C LEU A 95 -16.95 15.80 8.30
N LEU A 96 -18.16 15.25 8.34
CA LEU A 96 -19.41 15.95 8.05
C LEU A 96 -20.17 16.18 9.37
N LYS A 97 -20.41 17.45 9.70
CA LYS A 97 -21.14 17.88 10.90
C LYS A 97 -22.56 18.32 10.50
N PRO A 98 -23.62 17.59 10.86
CA PRO A 98 -24.99 18.03 10.66
C PRO A 98 -25.30 19.18 11.64
N GLY A 99 -25.83 20.31 11.14
CA GLY A 99 -26.44 21.34 12.00
C GLY A 99 -25.87 22.76 11.94
N GLU A 100 -24.90 23.04 11.07
CA GLU A 100 -24.56 24.42 10.72
C GLU A 100 -25.28 24.84 9.42
N LYS A 101 -25.52 26.15 9.21
CA LYS A 101 -26.23 26.67 8.01
C LYS A 101 -25.55 26.28 6.68
N GLU A 102 -24.31 25.78 6.75
CA GLU A 102 -23.54 25.17 5.67
C GLU A 102 -22.96 23.86 6.20
N GLU A 103 -23.11 22.76 5.44
CA GLU A 103 -22.42 21.50 5.75
C GLU A 103 -20.91 21.73 5.68
N LYS A 104 -20.23 21.66 6.83
CA LYS A 104 -18.77 21.72 6.87
C LYS A 104 -18.21 20.36 6.48
N ASP A 105 -17.45 20.36 5.39
CA ASP A 105 -16.62 19.24 4.94
C ASP A 105 -15.16 19.51 5.31
N GLU A 106 -14.64 18.80 6.31
CA GLU A 106 -13.29 18.97 6.84
C GLU A 106 -12.49 17.68 6.67
N ILE A 107 -11.32 17.76 6.02
CA ILE A 107 -10.37 16.64 6.00
C ILE A 107 -9.75 16.52 7.39
N THR A 108 -10.05 15.42 8.06
CA THR A 108 -9.55 15.14 9.41
C THR A 108 -8.42 14.14 9.44
N ASN A 109 -8.25 13.34 8.38
CA ASN A 109 -7.16 12.38 8.30
C ASN A 109 -6.78 12.04 6.85
N ILE A 110 -5.48 11.83 6.63
CA ILE A 110 -4.90 11.34 5.38
C ILE A 110 -3.89 10.26 5.73
N ILE A 111 -4.15 9.03 5.29
CA ILE A 111 -3.27 7.88 5.50
C ILE A 111 -2.79 7.36 4.15
N ALA A 112 -1.48 7.38 3.93
CA ALA A 112 -0.85 6.62 2.86
C ALA A 112 -0.60 5.19 3.33
N ILE A 113 -1.50 4.28 2.96
CA ILE A 113 -1.54 2.89 3.46
C ILE A 113 -0.46 2.02 2.82
N ALA A 114 -0.20 2.23 1.52
CA ALA A 114 0.82 1.49 0.78
C ALA A 114 1.37 2.31 -0.39
N GLY A 115 2.61 2.04 -0.77
CA GLY A 115 3.31 2.74 -1.86
C GLY A 115 4.80 2.93 -1.58
N ASN A 116 5.50 3.59 -2.50
CA ASN A 116 6.91 3.93 -2.33
C ASN A 116 7.02 5.21 -1.49
N LEU A 117 7.19 5.06 -0.17
CA LEU A 117 7.01 6.16 0.79
C LEU A 117 8.26 6.46 1.64
N GLU A 118 9.40 5.87 1.30
CA GLU A 118 10.70 6.06 1.99
C GLU A 118 11.05 7.55 2.13
N ASN A 119 10.81 8.33 1.08
CA ASN A 119 11.13 9.76 1.02
C ASN A 119 10.20 10.66 1.84
N VAL A 120 9.13 10.11 2.42
CA VAL A 120 8.13 10.85 3.19
C VAL A 120 7.90 10.25 4.59
N GLY A 121 8.80 9.37 5.04
CA GLY A 121 8.80 8.77 6.38
C GLY A 121 8.09 7.42 6.51
N GLY A 122 7.63 6.86 5.38
CA GLY A 122 7.18 5.47 5.27
C GLY A 122 8.33 4.50 4.97
N SER A 123 7.98 3.38 4.34
CA SER A 123 8.90 2.33 3.91
C SER A 123 8.86 2.18 2.38
N ARG A 124 9.74 1.32 1.86
CA ARG A 124 9.70 0.89 0.46
C ARG A 124 8.39 0.16 0.17
N PHE A 125 7.88 0.30 -1.05
CA PHE A 125 6.76 -0.51 -1.50
C PHE A 125 7.18 -1.97 -1.61
N ASP A 126 6.32 -2.86 -1.12
CA ASP A 126 6.38 -4.28 -1.39
C ASP A 126 4.96 -4.81 -1.67
N ALA A 127 4.89 -5.84 -2.51
CA ALA A 127 3.66 -6.51 -2.88
C ALA A 127 3.84 -8.03 -2.78
N THR A 128 3.12 -8.65 -1.86
CA THR A 128 3.16 -10.10 -1.67
C THR A 128 1.91 -10.75 -2.27
N PRO A 129 2.03 -11.40 -3.44
CA PRO A 129 0.94 -12.18 -4.03
C PRO A 129 0.85 -13.59 -3.44
N THR A 130 -0.36 -14.03 -3.09
CA THR A 130 -0.67 -15.41 -2.68
C THR A 130 -1.93 -15.89 -3.37
N ARG A 131 -2.05 -17.17 -3.74
CA ARG A 131 -3.33 -17.66 -4.27
C ARG A 131 -4.34 -17.72 -3.14
N LEU A 132 -5.60 -17.41 -3.44
CA LEU A 132 -6.63 -17.41 -2.40
C LEU A 132 -6.76 -18.78 -1.72
N LYS A 133 -6.69 -19.86 -2.52
CA LYS A 133 -6.70 -21.28 -2.08
C LYS A 133 -5.65 -21.67 -1.06
N THR A 134 -4.55 -20.94 -1.00
CA THR A 134 -3.40 -21.21 -0.12
C THR A 134 -3.13 -20.05 0.84
N SER A 135 -3.97 -19.01 0.80
CA SER A 135 -3.83 -17.83 1.63
C SER A 135 -4.58 -17.97 2.96
N ASP A 136 -4.23 -17.12 3.93
CA ASP A 136 -4.99 -16.92 5.16
C ASP A 136 -6.29 -16.10 4.92
N SER A 137 -6.92 -16.22 3.75
CA SER A 137 -8.25 -15.63 3.50
C SER A 137 -9.28 -16.34 4.39
N THR A 138 -10.25 -15.59 4.90
CA THR A 138 -11.30 -16.14 5.77
C THR A 138 -12.58 -16.41 4.97
N SER A 139 -13.04 -15.44 4.18
CA SER A 139 -14.27 -15.50 3.39
C SER A 139 -14.11 -16.20 2.04
N ASP A 140 -12.92 -16.13 1.43
CA ASP A 140 -12.73 -16.45 0.02
C ASP A 140 -11.67 -17.54 -0.23
N LYS A 141 -11.22 -18.22 0.84
CA LYS A 141 -10.20 -19.28 0.77
C LYS A 141 -10.51 -20.40 -0.22
N ASP A 142 -11.78 -20.68 -0.50
CA ASP A 142 -12.15 -21.78 -1.39
C ASP A 142 -12.33 -21.32 -2.86
N LYS A 143 -12.19 -20.01 -3.11
CA LYS A 143 -12.39 -19.40 -4.43
C LYS A 143 -11.09 -19.32 -5.23
N GLU A 144 -11.23 -19.25 -6.55
CA GLU A 144 -10.12 -19.01 -7.46
C GLU A 144 -9.78 -17.52 -7.49
N GLY A 145 -8.49 -17.20 -7.42
CA GLY A 145 -8.03 -15.82 -7.44
C GLY A 145 -6.71 -15.59 -6.71
N VAL A 146 -6.36 -14.32 -6.54
CA VAL A 146 -5.09 -13.88 -5.96
C VAL A 146 -5.33 -12.83 -4.88
N ARG A 147 -4.63 -12.97 -3.76
CA ARG A 147 -4.55 -11.98 -2.68
C ARG A 147 -3.25 -11.21 -2.82
N LEU A 148 -3.35 -9.88 -2.77
CA LEU A 148 -2.21 -8.98 -2.71
C LEU A 148 -2.14 -8.34 -1.33
N VAL A 149 -1.01 -8.49 -0.65
CA VAL A 149 -0.66 -7.68 0.52
C VAL A 149 0.28 -6.58 0.06
N LEU A 150 -0.18 -5.33 0.10
CA LEU A 150 0.59 -4.15 -0.30
C LEU A 150 1.06 -3.40 0.94
N THR A 151 2.34 -3.02 0.97
CA THR A 151 2.96 -2.34 2.12
C THR A 151 3.68 -1.04 1.72
N GLY A 152 4.36 -0.43 2.68
CA GLY A 152 5.11 0.83 2.51
C GLY A 152 4.57 1.99 3.33
N GLY A 153 3.30 1.92 3.76
CA GLY A 153 2.67 2.94 4.58
C GLY A 153 3.04 2.88 6.05
N ARG A 154 2.98 4.04 6.71
CA ARG A 154 3.09 4.20 8.17
C ARG A 154 2.13 5.29 8.62
N ASP A 155 1.59 5.15 9.82
CA ASP A 155 0.73 6.14 10.44
C ASP A 155 1.18 6.46 11.87
N PRO A 156 1.51 7.72 12.21
CA PRO A 156 1.67 8.85 11.29
C PRO A 156 2.88 8.67 10.36
N LEU A 157 2.85 9.26 9.16
CA LEU A 157 3.96 9.22 8.20
C LEU A 157 5.20 9.98 8.67
N LYS A 158 5.00 11.09 9.41
CA LYS A 158 6.10 11.87 9.97
C LYS A 158 6.49 11.30 11.33
N LYS A 159 7.79 11.20 11.57
CA LYS A 159 8.32 10.90 12.90
C LYS A 159 8.09 12.12 13.81
N GLY A 160 7.32 11.93 14.86
CA GLY A 160 7.16 12.86 15.98
C GLY A 160 7.19 12.06 17.28
N ASP A 161 6.51 12.55 18.31
CA ASP A 161 6.41 11.86 19.61
C ASP A 161 5.49 10.63 19.58
N ILE A 162 4.70 10.49 18.52
CA ILE A 162 3.78 9.37 18.33
C ILE A 162 4.50 8.22 17.61
N LYS A 163 4.39 7.01 18.19
CA LYS A 163 4.92 5.79 17.59
C LYS A 163 4.27 5.54 16.22
N GLN A 164 5.09 5.39 15.19
CA GLN A 164 4.62 5.00 13.86
C GLN A 164 4.14 3.54 13.86
N VAL A 165 2.96 3.31 13.28
CA VAL A 165 2.39 1.97 13.07
C VAL A 165 2.46 1.65 11.59
N GLU A 166 3.01 0.49 11.25
CA GLU A 166 3.06 0.00 9.87
C GLU A 166 1.66 -0.29 9.34
N GLN A 167 1.40 0.19 8.13
CA GLN A 167 0.13 0.01 7.44
C GLN A 167 0.30 -1.02 6.33
N LYS A 168 -0.78 -1.76 6.05
CA LYS A 168 -0.86 -2.65 4.90
C LYS A 168 -2.26 -2.64 4.32
N ALA A 169 -2.36 -2.77 3.00
CA ALA A 169 -3.62 -3.04 2.32
C ALA A 169 -3.64 -4.52 1.92
N ILE A 170 -4.76 -5.20 2.20
CA ILE A 170 -5.01 -6.57 1.76
C ILE A 170 -6.13 -6.49 0.73
N ILE A 171 -5.87 -6.93 -0.49
CA ILE A 171 -6.81 -6.87 -1.61
C ILE A 171 -6.94 -8.28 -2.18
N GLU A 172 -8.16 -8.79 -2.24
CA GLU A 172 -8.46 -10.13 -2.75
C GLU A 172 -9.20 -9.98 -4.09
N PHE A 173 -8.61 -10.56 -5.15
CA PHE A 173 -9.17 -10.58 -6.49
C PHE A 173 -9.81 -11.94 -6.72
N LEU A 174 -11.12 -11.96 -6.93
CA LEU A 174 -11.86 -13.17 -7.25
C LEU A 174 -11.98 -13.33 -8.76
N CYS A 175 -11.73 -14.53 -9.28
CA CYS A 175 -12.07 -14.87 -10.65
C CYS A 175 -13.58 -15.08 -10.76
N ASP A 176 -14.23 -14.32 -11.64
CA ASP A 176 -15.64 -14.51 -12.01
C ASP A 176 -15.68 -15.22 -13.38
N PRO A 177 -16.06 -16.52 -13.43
CA PRO A 177 -15.98 -17.36 -14.63
C PRO A 177 -17.04 -17.09 -15.69
#